data_AF-A0A7L1V3V0-F1
#
_entry.id   AF-A0A7L1V3V0-F1
#
_cell.length_a   1.000
_cell.length_b   1.000
_cell.length_c   1.000
_cell.angle_alpha   90.00
_cell.angle_beta   90.00
_cell.angle_gamma   90.00
#
_symmetry.space_group_name_H-M   'P 1'
#
loop_
_entity.id
_entity.type
_entity.pdbx_description
1 polymer ?
#
loop_
_entity_poly.entity_id
_entity_poly.type
_entity_poly.pdbx_seq_one_letter_code
_entity_poly.pdbx_strand_id
1 'polypeptide(L)'
;PSALLVQEVMEQEWQELRDRLPGLHREQPMEQMLEDPDELAVLEEIQQELILQEQLVIEEYERGLRFDEECLNAMLDSLDATDRVICPVCRKNNLTVKAHLVCCQCGLYISTQDMTEGKLRSLLESTLTEHSQRCLHSPEFTVTSGMEEEASLLMSCSVCDSWMILL
;
A
#
# COMPACT_ATOMS: atom_id res chain seq x y z
N PRO A 1 19.88 62.31 -20.30
CA PRO A 1 18.76 63.27 -20.10
C PRO A 1 17.40 62.59 -19.99
N SER A 2 17.03 61.72 -20.94
CA SER A 2 15.68 61.11 -21.01
C SER A 2 15.37 60.12 -19.89
N ALA A 3 16.35 59.37 -19.39
CA ALA A 3 16.15 58.40 -18.30
C ALA A 3 15.89 59.04 -16.94
N LEU A 4 16.51 60.20 -16.66
CA LEU A 4 16.28 60.95 -15.42
C LEU A 4 14.88 61.54 -15.36
N LEU A 5 14.39 62.02 -16.51
CA LEU A 5 13.05 62.58 -16.63
C LEU A 5 11.96 61.51 -16.47
N VAL A 6 12.21 60.28 -16.95
CA VAL A 6 11.33 59.13 -16.70
C VAL A 6 11.31 58.77 -15.21
N GLN A 7 12.47 58.75 -14.56
CA GLN A 7 12.54 58.45 -13.12
C GLN A 7 11.81 59.50 -12.28
N GLU A 8 11.99 60.79 -12.57
CA GLU A 8 11.29 61.87 -11.85
C GLU A 8 9.78 61.81 -12.03
N VAL A 9 9.29 61.53 -13.24
CA VAL A 9 7.85 61.37 -13.50
C VAL A 9 7.31 60.13 -12.78
N MET A 10 8.06 59.03 -12.77
CA MET A 10 7.65 57.83 -12.02
C MET A 10 7.57 58.09 -10.52
N GLU A 11 8.52 58.84 -9.95
CA GLU A 11 8.50 59.19 -8.52
C GLU A 11 7.35 60.13 -8.18
N GLN A 12 7.00 61.07 -9.06
CA GLN A 12 5.85 61.97 -8.89
C GLN A 12 4.51 61.24 -8.97
N GLU A 13 4.29 60.45 -10.02
CA GLU A 13 3.06 59.67 -10.19
C GLU A 13 2.90 58.65 -9.05
N TRP A 14 4.00 58.07 -8.57
CA TRP A 14 4.00 57.18 -7.41
C TRP A 14 3.61 57.90 -6.11
N GLN A 15 4.06 59.13 -5.92
CA GLN A 15 3.68 59.96 -4.77
C GLN A 15 2.20 60.35 -4.83
N GLU A 16 1.69 60.77 -5.99
CA GLU A 16 0.28 61.09 -6.17
C GLU A 16 -0.63 59.87 -5.94
N LEU A 17 -0.23 58.69 -6.42
CA LEU A 17 -0.97 57.45 -6.17
C LEU A 17 -1.03 57.12 -4.68
N ARG A 18 0.07 57.31 -3.94
CA ARG A 18 0.13 57.08 -2.49
C ARG A 18 -0.73 58.08 -1.71
N ASP A 19 -0.79 59.33 -2.15
CA ASP A 19 -1.62 60.37 -1.50
C ASP A 19 -3.12 60.16 -1.76
N ARG A 20 -3.48 59.57 -2.91
CA ARG A 20 -4.87 59.24 -3.28
C ARG A 20 -5.38 57.94 -2.66
N LEU A 21 -4.49 57.08 -2.19
CA LEU A 21 -4.80 55.78 -1.58
C LEU A 21 -4.26 55.76 -0.14
N PRO A 22 -5.06 56.17 0.86
CA PRO A 22 -4.63 56.22 2.27
C PRO A 22 -4.07 54.90 2.82
N GLY A 23 -4.43 53.76 2.22
CA GLY A 23 -3.96 52.41 2.60
C GLY A 23 -2.57 52.02 2.06
N LEU A 24 -1.96 52.82 1.18
CA LEU A 24 -0.56 52.64 0.74
C LEU A 24 0.45 53.41 1.61
N HIS A 25 -0.05 54.18 2.58
CA HIS A 25 0.77 54.95 3.49
C HIS A 25 1.39 54.02 4.54
N ARG A 26 2.58 53.49 4.25
CA ARG A 26 3.54 52.92 5.22
C ARG A 26 2.98 51.79 6.08
N GLU A 27 3.28 50.54 5.70
CA GLU A 27 3.32 49.37 6.61
C GLU A 27 2.32 49.47 7.77
N GLN A 28 1.02 49.58 7.46
CA GLN A 28 0.03 49.39 8.51
C GLN A 28 0.18 47.93 8.95
N PRO A 29 0.41 47.65 10.25
CA PRO A 29 0.37 46.28 10.73
C PRO A 29 -0.93 45.66 10.26
N MET A 30 -0.88 44.40 9.79
CA MET A 30 -2.04 43.65 9.29
C MET A 30 -3.25 43.68 10.27
N GLU A 31 -2.98 43.98 11.53
CA GLU A 31 -3.93 44.20 12.63
C GLU A 31 -4.83 45.44 12.47
N GLN A 32 -4.44 46.48 11.73
CA GLN A 32 -5.25 47.71 11.54
C GLN A 32 -6.25 47.62 10.37
N MET A 33 -6.17 46.57 9.55
CA MET A 33 -7.11 46.35 8.46
C MET A 33 -8.36 45.55 8.87
N LEU A 34 -8.36 44.95 10.07
CA LEU A 34 -9.40 44.02 10.55
C LEU A 34 -10.11 44.59 11.79
N GLU A 35 -10.57 45.83 11.72
CA GLU A 35 -11.30 46.47 12.83
C GLU A 35 -12.83 46.36 12.70
N ASP A 36 -13.36 45.97 11.54
CA ASP A 36 -14.81 45.83 11.35
C ASP A 36 -15.32 44.49 11.94
N PRO A 37 -16.16 44.52 12.98
CA PRO A 37 -16.67 43.30 13.62
C PRO A 37 -17.48 42.41 12.67
N ASP A 38 -18.13 43.00 11.67
CA ASP A 38 -18.94 42.27 10.69
C ASP A 38 -18.03 41.48 9.72
N GLU A 39 -16.93 42.07 9.24
CA GLU A 39 -15.92 41.37 8.42
C GLU A 39 -15.23 40.24 9.20
N LEU A 40 -14.91 40.46 10.48
CA LEU A 40 -14.33 39.44 11.36
C LEU A 40 -15.28 38.24 11.55
N ALA A 41 -16.58 38.49 11.73
CA ALA A 41 -17.57 37.43 11.88
C ALA A 41 -17.69 36.56 10.62
N VAL A 42 -17.62 37.17 9.43
CA VAL A 42 -17.62 36.44 8.16
C VAL A 42 -16.38 35.57 8.01
N LEU A 43 -15.20 36.08 8.39
CA LEU A 43 -13.97 35.29 8.36
C LEU A 43 -14.01 34.11 9.34
N GLU A 44 -14.61 34.29 10.53
CA GLU A 44 -14.79 33.22 11.50
C GLU A 44 -15.75 32.14 10.97
N GLU A 45 -16.85 32.52 10.32
CA GLU A 45 -17.77 31.58 9.66
C GLU A 45 -17.05 30.78 8.56
N ILE A 46 -16.26 31.45 7.71
CA ILE A 46 -15.47 30.78 6.67
C ILE A 46 -14.47 29.81 7.28
N GLN A 47 -13.78 30.18 8.36
CA GLN A 47 -12.85 29.28 9.04
C GLN A 47 -13.55 28.05 9.62
N GLN A 48 -14.72 28.23 10.25
CA GLN A 48 -15.50 27.12 10.78
C GLN A 48 -15.97 26.18 9.67
N GLU A 49 -16.46 26.70 8.55
CA GLU A 49 -16.85 25.90 7.39
C GLU A 49 -15.65 25.11 6.84
N LEU A 50 -14.48 25.74 6.68
CA LEU A 50 -13.27 25.06 6.21
C LEU A 50 -12.86 23.90 7.12
N ILE A 51 -12.90 24.10 8.44
CA ILE A 51 -12.60 23.03 9.41
C ILE A 51 -13.60 21.87 9.26
N LEU A 52 -14.88 22.17 9.10
CA LEU A 52 -15.91 21.15 8.88
C LEU A 52 -15.67 20.39 7.58
N GLN A 53 -15.31 21.07 6.51
CA GLN A 53 -15.00 20.41 5.23
C GLN A 53 -13.78 19.52 5.32
N GLU A 54 -12.70 19.97 5.99
CA GLU A 54 -11.52 19.16 6.23
C GLU A 54 -11.86 17.88 7.00
N GLN A 55 -12.69 17.99 8.05
CA GLN A 55 -13.15 16.83 8.82
C GLN A 55 -13.96 15.86 7.95
N LEU A 56 -14.89 16.36 7.14
CA LEU A 56 -15.71 15.53 6.24
C LEU A 56 -14.86 14.78 5.21
N VAL A 57 -13.82 15.43 4.66
CA VAL A 57 -12.89 14.79 3.72
C VAL A 57 -12.14 13.64 4.39
N ILE A 58 -11.67 13.85 5.63
CA ILE A 58 -10.99 12.80 6.40
C ILE A 58 -11.95 11.64 6.67
N GLU A 59 -13.17 11.92 7.13
CA GLU A 59 -14.18 10.90 7.42
C GLU A 59 -14.57 10.10 6.18
N GLU A 60 -14.70 10.74 5.02
CA GLU A 60 -14.96 10.08 3.75
C GLU A 60 -13.81 9.15 3.35
N TYR A 61 -12.56 9.61 3.49
CA TYR A 61 -11.39 8.79 3.20
C TYR A 61 -11.31 7.57 4.12
N GLU A 62 -11.51 7.75 5.43
CA GLU A 62 -11.51 6.66 6.40
C GLU A 62 -12.66 5.68 6.17
N ARG A 63 -13.82 6.17 5.74
CA ARG A 63 -14.95 5.31 5.33
C ARG A 63 -14.59 4.49 4.09
N GLY A 64 -13.93 5.10 3.09
CA GLY A 64 -13.44 4.39 1.91
C GLY A 64 -12.44 3.30 2.28
N LEU A 65 -11.47 3.63 3.15
CA LEU A 65 -10.46 2.68 3.59
C LEU A 65 -11.06 1.48 4.33
N ARG A 66 -12.05 1.72 5.22
CA ARG A 66 -12.78 0.64 5.90
C ARG A 66 -13.53 -0.26 4.92
N PHE A 67 -14.16 0.33 3.90
CA PHE A 67 -14.84 -0.45 2.86
C PHE A 67 -13.87 -1.33 2.07
N ASP A 68 -12.72 -0.77 1.67
CA ASP A 68 -11.68 -1.51 0.95
C ASP A 68 -11.13 -2.66 1.80
N GLU A 69 -10.88 -2.41 3.09
CA GLU A 69 -10.45 -3.42 4.06
C GLU A 69 -11.49 -4.54 4.22
N GLU A 70 -12.77 -4.19 4.39
CA GLU A 70 -13.87 -5.16 4.49
C GLU A 70 -13.99 -6.00 3.21
N CYS A 71 -13.82 -5.39 2.04
CA CYS A 71 -13.85 -6.10 0.77
C CYS A 71 -12.68 -7.09 0.64
N LEU A 72 -11.47 -6.66 0.98
CA LEU A 72 -10.28 -7.52 0.98
C LEU A 72 -10.43 -8.68 1.97
N ASN A 73 -10.93 -8.40 3.18
CA ASN A 73 -11.17 -9.43 4.19
C ASN A 73 -12.20 -10.46 3.71
N ALA A 74 -13.31 -10.04 3.09
CA ALA A 74 -14.28 -10.97 2.51
C ALA A 74 -13.70 -11.83 1.38
N MET A 75 -12.78 -11.29 0.57
CA MET A 75 -12.05 -12.05 -0.44
C MET A 75 -11.10 -13.07 0.22
N LEU A 76 -10.39 -12.69 1.28
CA LEU A 76 -9.52 -13.59 2.04
C LEU A 76 -10.32 -14.71 2.71
N ASP A 77 -11.45 -14.40 3.34
CA ASP A 77 -12.35 -15.39 3.94
C ASP A 77 -12.82 -16.43 2.91
N SER A 78 -13.07 -16.01 1.67
CA SER A 78 -13.43 -16.93 0.58
C SER A 78 -12.29 -17.87 0.20
N LEU A 79 -11.03 -17.43 0.36
CA LEU A 79 -9.83 -18.23 0.11
C LEU A 79 -9.58 -19.21 1.27
N ASP A 80 -9.68 -18.73 2.51
CA ASP A 80 -9.49 -19.52 3.73
C ASP A 80 -10.60 -20.58 3.93
N ALA A 81 -11.82 -20.31 3.47
CA ALA A 81 -12.92 -21.28 3.49
C ALA A 81 -12.62 -22.53 2.66
N THR A 82 -11.74 -22.42 1.65
CA THR A 82 -11.18 -23.58 0.98
C THR A 82 -9.89 -23.96 1.70
N ASP A 83 -9.96 -24.86 2.69
CA ASP A 83 -8.80 -25.41 3.42
C ASP A 83 -7.89 -26.26 2.51
N ARG A 84 -7.51 -25.73 1.35
CA ARG A 84 -6.82 -26.40 0.25
C ARG A 84 -5.46 -25.77 0.09
N VAL A 85 -4.46 -26.62 -0.12
CA VAL A 85 -3.08 -26.15 -0.32
C VAL A 85 -2.87 -25.88 -1.81
N ILE A 86 -2.48 -24.65 -2.17
CA ILE A 86 -2.12 -24.32 -3.56
C ILE A 86 -0.82 -25.07 -3.92
N CYS A 87 -0.77 -25.68 -5.10
CA CYS A 87 0.40 -26.41 -5.57
C CYS A 87 1.59 -25.48 -5.75
N PRO A 88 2.72 -25.71 -5.05
CA PRO A 88 3.86 -24.81 -5.10
C PRO A 88 4.62 -24.85 -6.43
N VAL A 89 4.45 -25.93 -7.21
CA VAL A 89 5.09 -26.10 -8.53
C VAL A 89 4.38 -25.29 -9.62
N CYS A 90 3.05 -25.40 -9.72
CA CYS A 90 2.30 -24.71 -10.77
C CYS A 90 1.68 -23.38 -10.35
N ARG A 91 1.58 -23.11 -9.03
CA ARG A 91 1.01 -21.90 -8.43
C ARG A 91 -0.40 -21.54 -8.95
N LYS A 92 -1.14 -22.53 -9.43
CA LYS A 92 -2.45 -22.37 -10.10
C LYS A 92 -3.51 -23.31 -9.56
N ASN A 93 -3.17 -24.58 -9.41
CA ASN A 93 -4.11 -25.62 -9.00
C ASN A 93 -3.91 -25.98 -7.53
N ASN A 94 -4.96 -26.45 -6.88
CA ASN A 94 -4.88 -26.99 -5.53
C ASN A 94 -4.30 -28.41 -5.53
N LEU A 95 -3.48 -28.71 -4.53
CA LEU A 95 -3.06 -30.07 -4.20
C LEU A 95 -4.27 -30.86 -3.70
N THR A 96 -4.28 -32.14 -4.02
CA THR A 96 -5.20 -33.12 -3.46
C THR A 96 -4.38 -34.11 -2.66
N VAL A 97 -4.63 -34.20 -1.35
CA VAL A 97 -3.98 -35.19 -0.49
C VAL A 97 -4.96 -36.32 -0.25
N LYS A 98 -4.60 -37.50 -0.76
CA LYS A 98 -5.23 -38.78 -0.40
C LYS A 98 -4.30 -39.47 0.60
N ALA A 99 -4.83 -40.43 1.36
CA ALA A 99 -4.14 -41.07 2.50
C ALA A 99 -2.66 -41.45 2.29
N HIS A 100 -2.25 -41.77 1.05
CA HIS A 100 -0.86 -42.11 0.71
C HIS A 100 -0.30 -41.36 -0.50
N LEU A 101 -0.94 -40.28 -0.93
CA LEU A 101 -0.60 -39.63 -2.19
C LEU A 101 -0.93 -38.14 -2.17
N VAL A 102 0.04 -37.34 -2.58
CA VAL A 102 -0.15 -35.92 -2.91
C VAL A 102 -0.11 -35.76 -4.42
N CYS A 103 -1.17 -35.20 -5.01
CA CYS A 103 -1.20 -34.97 -6.45
C CYS A 103 -1.80 -33.62 -6.87
N CYS A 104 -1.47 -33.19 -8.09
CA CYS A 104 -1.96 -31.96 -8.69
C CYS A 104 -2.27 -32.14 -10.18
N GLN A 105 -3.20 -31.36 -10.70
CA GLN A 105 -3.56 -31.34 -12.13
C GLN A 105 -2.43 -30.87 -13.06
N CYS A 106 -1.34 -30.31 -12.52
CA CYS A 106 -0.14 -29.98 -13.31
C CYS A 106 0.76 -31.18 -13.60
N GLY A 107 0.44 -32.38 -13.06
CA GLY A 107 1.25 -33.59 -13.21
C GLY A 107 2.12 -33.93 -12.00
N LEU A 108 2.05 -33.16 -10.91
CA LEU A 108 2.71 -33.53 -9.65
C LEU A 108 2.04 -34.77 -9.05
N TYR A 109 2.85 -35.77 -8.71
CA TYR A 109 2.42 -37.02 -8.12
C TYR A 109 3.51 -37.56 -7.19
N ILE A 110 3.27 -37.53 -5.88
CA ILE A 110 4.26 -37.90 -4.86
C ILE A 110 3.62 -38.87 -3.88
N SER A 111 4.19 -40.08 -3.80
CA SER A 111 3.77 -41.10 -2.83
C SER A 111 4.29 -40.73 -1.45
N THR A 112 3.44 -40.71 -0.44
CA THR A 112 3.81 -40.31 0.93
C THR A 112 3.18 -41.26 1.94
N GLN A 113 3.88 -41.59 3.01
CA GLN A 113 3.31 -42.37 4.12
C GLN A 113 2.70 -41.43 5.17
N ASP A 114 1.42 -41.63 5.53
CA ASP A 114 0.70 -40.90 6.59
C ASP A 114 0.68 -39.36 6.47
N MET A 115 0.64 -38.84 5.23
CA MET A 115 0.52 -37.41 4.96
C MET A 115 -0.95 -36.98 4.95
N THR A 116 -1.24 -35.88 5.66
CA THR A 116 -2.55 -35.23 5.67
C THR A 116 -2.43 -33.81 5.11
N GLU A 117 -3.54 -33.21 4.67
CA GLU A 117 -3.54 -31.82 4.18
C GLU A 117 -2.96 -30.85 5.21
N GLY A 118 -3.33 -31.00 6.48
CA GLY A 118 -2.81 -30.18 7.58
C GLY A 118 -1.30 -30.35 7.80
N LYS A 119 -0.77 -31.59 7.77
CA LYS A 119 0.68 -31.82 7.91
C LYS A 119 1.46 -31.21 6.75
N LEU A 120 0.96 -31.39 5.53
CA LEU A 120 1.57 -30.82 4.33
C LEU A 120 1.57 -29.28 4.37
N ARG A 121 0.46 -28.69 4.82
CA ARG A 121 0.34 -27.24 5.00
C ARG A 121 1.36 -26.72 6.00
N SER A 122 1.39 -27.28 7.21
CA SER A 122 2.34 -26.85 8.25
C SER A 122 3.80 -27.05 7.80
N LEU A 123 4.10 -28.12 7.07
CA LEU A 123 5.43 -28.34 6.49
C LEU A 123 5.80 -27.20 5.53
N LEU A 124 4.96 -26.93 4.53
CA LEU A 124 5.22 -25.86 3.55
C LEU A 124 5.32 -24.48 4.21
N GLU A 125 4.41 -24.15 5.13
CA GLU A 125 4.40 -22.87 5.86
C GLU A 125 5.66 -22.69 6.71
N SER A 126 6.03 -23.70 7.49
CA SER A 126 7.21 -23.63 8.35
C SER A 126 8.50 -23.49 7.54
N THR A 127 8.65 -24.27 6.46
CA THR A 127 9.81 -24.18 5.58
C THR A 127 9.90 -22.82 4.89
N LEU A 128 8.78 -22.32 4.33
CA LEU A 128 8.75 -21.02 3.67
C LEU A 128 9.02 -19.88 4.66
N THR A 129 8.50 -19.99 5.88
CA THR A 129 8.72 -19.00 6.94
C THR A 129 10.18 -19.00 7.41
N GLU A 130 10.81 -20.17 7.57
CA GLU A 130 12.24 -20.24 7.93
C GLU A 130 13.11 -19.60 6.83
N HIS A 131 12.78 -19.85 5.57
CA HIS A 131 13.48 -19.23 4.45
C HIS A 131 13.25 -17.72 4.39
N SER A 132 12.02 -17.24 4.57
CA SER A 132 11.68 -15.82 4.47
C SER A 132 12.35 -14.95 5.53
N GLN A 133 12.67 -15.52 6.70
CA GLN A 133 13.46 -14.86 7.74
C GLN A 133 14.91 -14.54 7.29
N ARG A 134 15.45 -15.29 6.32
CA ARG A 134 16.83 -15.12 5.83
C ARG A 134 16.90 -14.53 4.43
N CYS A 135 15.86 -14.71 3.62
CA CYS A 135 15.84 -14.34 2.22
C CYS A 135 14.44 -13.86 1.78
N LEU A 136 14.35 -12.68 1.17
CA LEU A 136 13.10 -12.14 0.63
C LEU A 136 12.70 -12.73 -0.75
N HIS A 137 13.57 -13.55 -1.35
CA HIS A 137 13.29 -14.15 -2.64
C HIS A 137 12.39 -15.38 -2.51
N SER A 138 11.41 -15.49 -3.40
CA SER A 138 10.51 -16.66 -3.45
C SER A 138 11.29 -17.90 -3.91
N PRO A 139 11.27 -19.02 -3.16
CA PRO A 139 11.94 -20.24 -3.59
C PRO A 139 11.19 -20.92 -4.73
N GLU A 140 11.92 -21.70 -5.51
CA GLU A 140 11.41 -22.55 -6.58
C GLU A 140 11.16 -23.97 -6.07
N PHE A 141 10.08 -24.57 -6.54
CA PHE A 141 9.70 -25.94 -6.21
C PHE A 141 9.79 -26.83 -7.43
N THR A 142 10.47 -27.95 -7.28
CA THR A 142 10.66 -28.93 -8.36
C THR A 142 10.35 -30.33 -7.83
N VAL A 143 9.90 -31.21 -8.73
CA VAL A 143 9.71 -32.62 -8.41
C VAL A 143 10.91 -33.38 -8.96
N THR A 144 11.58 -34.12 -8.08
CA THR A 144 12.67 -35.02 -8.48
C THR A 144 12.09 -36.42 -8.64
N SER A 145 12.11 -36.99 -9.85
CA SER A 145 11.79 -38.39 -10.08
C SER A 145 13.04 -39.13 -10.55
N GLY A 146 13.54 -40.04 -9.70
CA GLY A 146 14.58 -40.99 -10.08
C GLY A 146 13.97 -42.19 -10.80
N MET A 147 14.75 -42.87 -11.65
CA MET A 147 14.30 -44.09 -12.32
C MET A 147 14.00 -45.26 -11.34
N GLU A 148 14.46 -45.17 -10.09
CA GLU A 148 14.24 -46.15 -9.01
C GLU A 148 13.76 -45.53 -7.68
N GLU A 149 13.71 -44.20 -7.56
CA GLU A 149 13.33 -43.49 -6.33
C GLU A 149 11.90 -42.94 -6.40
N GLU A 150 11.23 -42.93 -5.25
CA GLU A 150 9.94 -42.28 -5.07
C GLU A 150 10.06 -40.78 -5.42
N ALA A 151 9.06 -40.24 -6.11
CA ALA A 151 9.10 -38.84 -6.53
C ALA A 151 9.08 -37.92 -5.30
N SER A 152 10.06 -37.02 -5.20
CA SER A 152 10.24 -36.13 -4.05
C SER A 152 9.99 -34.67 -4.40
N LEU A 153 9.52 -33.88 -3.44
CA LEU A 153 9.34 -32.43 -3.59
C LEU A 153 10.57 -31.69 -3.07
N LEU A 154 11.26 -30.96 -3.94
CA LEU A 154 12.42 -30.13 -3.59
C LEU A 154 12.04 -28.65 -3.60
N MET A 155 12.42 -27.95 -2.54
CA MET A 155 12.48 -26.49 -2.51
C MET A 155 13.92 -26.04 -2.72
N SER A 156 14.15 -25.03 -3.56
CA SER A 156 15.47 -24.46 -3.82
C SER A 156 15.40 -22.94 -4.00
N CYS A 157 16.43 -22.20 -3.59
CA CYS A 157 16.54 -20.77 -3.82
C CYS A 157 17.90 -20.43 -4.43
N SER A 158 17.89 -19.81 -5.60
CA SER A 158 19.10 -19.40 -6.34
C SER A 158 19.86 -18.23 -5.72
N VAL A 159 19.27 -17.53 -4.74
CA VAL A 159 19.86 -16.32 -4.13
C VAL A 159 20.66 -16.64 -2.87
N CYS A 160 20.17 -17.56 -2.04
CA CYS A 160 20.84 -17.95 -0.79
C CYS A 160 21.42 -19.36 -0.85
N ASP A 161 21.39 -20.00 -2.03
CA ASP A 161 21.84 -21.38 -2.28
C ASP A 161 21.25 -22.41 -1.29
N SER A 162 20.08 -22.11 -0.72
CA SER A 162 19.37 -23.02 0.16
C SER A 162 18.57 -24.02 -0.66
N TRP A 163 18.54 -25.27 -0.20
CA TRP A 163 17.68 -26.30 -0.76
C TRP A 163 17.25 -27.26 0.34
N MET A 164 16.05 -27.81 0.19
CA MET A 164 15.44 -28.73 1.16
C MET A 164 14.49 -29.69 0.45
N ILE A 165 14.64 -30.97 0.74
CA ILE A 165 13.68 -32.01 0.32
C ILE A 165 12.56 -32.04 1.35
N LEU A 166 11.31 -31.96 0.89
CA LEU A 166 10.12 -31.85 1.72
C LEU A 166 9.33 -33.15 1.81
N LEU A 167 9.15 -33.82 0.67
CA LEU A 167 8.42 -35.09 0.52
C LEU A 167 9.29 -36.08 -0.23
#